data_AF-A0A315AQS6-F1
#
_entry.id   AF-A0A315AQS6-F1
#
_cell.length_a   1.000
_cell.length_b   1.000
_cell.length_c   1.000
_cell.angle_alpha   90.00
_cell.angle_beta   90.00
_cell.angle_gamma   90.00
#
_symmetry.space_group_name_H-M   'P 1'
#
loop_
_entity.id
_entity.type
_entity.pdbx_description
1 polymer ?
#
loop_
_entity_poly.entity_id
_entity_poly.type
_entity_poly.pdbx_seq_one_letter_code
_entity_poly.pdbx_strand_id
1 'polypeptide(L)'
;MYKSLTSRGMALLCSHLVGGSNDAHCTWLLDQLNPADGAVIAYMGCGIGTLAGHVLERRPDLKFILVNNNAAQAADCARDVLVESFHDTTIEAGSCDIVLFHWSFVHADRHAAMAEAKRVLRPGGKLALYEPFGDVPGWSELLPGSVLHNHDDVLNAADMFGFRLAKWVLPKFNTDLCKATLGALGEAHIFDATFAKVAPALLVFEAGESAVDEVFKRCKNVALSFSGGKDSLALLCLMQPYWDRLTVYWLNPGNPFPETVELMERVRAMVPRFKEIAGRQREVIAADGWPSDVVPQGHTSDGNTVFGATPFKVQSRLSCCFRALMWPAYEAMRADGVDCILRGKREDEADKTGIESGYVADGIELVFPLMRWTAQDVVNYLHAVGVPLPKFYEHAGHSLDCMDCTAWWGEGLSRYLKHEHPVQFVEYQRRVGLIKSAVAEQLSKCEV
;
A
#
# COMPACT_ATOMS: atom_id res chain seq x y z
N MET A 1 -21.03 -3.59 -22.97
CA MET A 1 -19.92 -3.58 -23.95
C MET A 1 -19.54 -4.99 -24.41
N TYR A 2 -19.10 -5.90 -23.54
CA TYR A 2 -18.53 -7.20 -23.97
C TYR A 2 -19.43 -8.04 -24.90
N LYS A 3 -20.75 -8.14 -24.67
CA LYS A 3 -21.68 -8.86 -25.58
C LYS A 3 -21.72 -8.29 -27.00
N SER A 4 -21.52 -6.98 -27.15
CA SER A 4 -21.38 -6.34 -28.46
C SER A 4 -20.03 -6.64 -29.12
N LEU A 5 -18.98 -6.87 -28.33
CA LEU A 5 -17.66 -7.25 -28.83
C LEU A 5 -17.69 -8.71 -29.33
N THR A 6 -18.23 -9.61 -28.52
CA THR A 6 -18.29 -11.05 -28.83
C THR A 6 -19.19 -11.34 -30.02
N SER A 7 -20.36 -10.71 -30.12
CA SER A 7 -21.25 -10.83 -31.30
C SER A 7 -20.62 -10.33 -32.61
N ARG A 8 -19.57 -9.51 -32.54
CA ARG A 8 -18.82 -9.00 -33.70
C ARG A 8 -17.46 -9.70 -33.90
N GLY A 9 -17.26 -10.86 -33.26
CA GLY A 9 -16.11 -11.74 -33.48
C GLY A 9 -14.91 -11.50 -32.56
N MET A 10 -14.97 -10.54 -31.62
CA MET A 10 -13.95 -10.41 -30.57
C MET A 10 -14.19 -11.42 -29.46
N ALA A 11 -13.69 -12.64 -29.66
CA ALA A 11 -13.76 -13.67 -28.62
C ALA A 11 -12.69 -13.46 -27.53
N LEU A 12 -11.48 -13.03 -27.92
CA LEU A 12 -10.49 -12.51 -26.97
C LEU A 12 -10.82 -11.04 -26.69
N LEU A 13 -11.16 -10.72 -25.45
CA LEU A 13 -11.48 -9.36 -24.99
C LEU A 13 -10.20 -8.50 -24.84
N CYS A 14 -9.37 -8.50 -25.88
CA CYS A 14 -8.07 -7.83 -25.95
C CYS A 14 -7.95 -7.13 -27.30
N SER A 15 -7.65 -5.83 -27.29
CA SER A 15 -7.53 -5.04 -28.52
C SER A 15 -6.19 -5.26 -29.23
N HIS A 16 -5.13 -5.64 -28.52
CA HIS A 16 -3.78 -5.77 -29.08
C HIS A 16 -3.36 -7.22 -29.21
N LEU A 17 -3.91 -7.92 -30.20
CA LEU A 17 -3.51 -9.29 -30.51
C LEU A 17 -2.15 -9.33 -31.23
N VAL A 18 -1.37 -10.35 -30.88
CA VAL A 18 -0.10 -10.69 -31.54
C VAL A 18 -0.39 -11.70 -32.64
N GLY A 19 0.06 -11.42 -33.86
CA GLY A 19 -0.27 -12.23 -35.03
C GLY A 19 -1.61 -11.87 -35.68
N GLY A 20 -2.05 -12.72 -36.62
CA GLY A 20 -3.24 -12.46 -37.45
C GLY A 20 -4.56 -13.05 -36.93
N SER A 21 -4.55 -13.75 -35.79
CA SER A 21 -5.72 -14.48 -35.27
C SER A 21 -5.62 -14.69 -33.75
N ASN A 22 -6.76 -15.01 -33.11
CA ASN A 22 -6.79 -15.42 -31.69
C ASN A 22 -5.85 -16.60 -31.43
N ASP A 23 -5.84 -17.54 -32.37
CA ASP A 23 -5.06 -18.76 -32.36
C ASP A 23 -3.54 -18.47 -32.37
N ALA A 24 -3.10 -17.55 -33.24
CA ALA A 24 -1.72 -17.09 -33.30
C ALA A 24 -1.32 -16.35 -32.01
N HIS A 25 -2.22 -15.54 -31.45
CA HIS A 25 -1.95 -14.81 -30.22
C HIS A 25 -1.81 -15.74 -29.01
N CYS A 26 -2.73 -16.69 -28.84
CA CYS A 26 -2.68 -17.69 -27.77
C CYS A 26 -1.44 -18.57 -27.88
N THR A 27 -1.04 -18.95 -29.11
CA THR A 27 0.22 -19.69 -29.36
C THR A 27 1.42 -18.86 -28.93
N TRP A 28 1.50 -17.60 -29.38
CA TRP A 28 2.59 -16.72 -29.00
C TRP A 28 2.69 -16.56 -27.48
N LEU A 29 1.56 -16.33 -26.80
CA LEU A 29 1.55 -16.14 -25.34
C LEU A 29 2.02 -17.42 -24.64
N LEU A 30 1.51 -18.59 -25.05
CA LEU A 30 1.92 -19.88 -24.50
C LEU A 30 3.43 -20.10 -24.66
N ASP A 31 3.99 -19.80 -25.84
CA ASP A 31 5.43 -19.87 -26.10
C ASP A 31 6.22 -18.91 -25.20
N GLN A 32 5.67 -17.71 -24.94
CA GLN A 32 6.34 -16.76 -24.07
C GLN A 32 6.36 -17.21 -22.60
N LEU A 33 5.29 -17.83 -22.13
CA LEU A 33 5.15 -18.33 -20.75
C LEU A 33 5.95 -19.62 -20.52
N ASN A 34 6.01 -20.48 -21.55
CA ASN A 34 6.65 -21.79 -21.54
C ASN A 34 6.31 -22.61 -20.27
N PRO A 35 5.02 -22.95 -20.06
CA PRO A 35 4.60 -23.72 -18.90
C PRO A 35 5.12 -25.15 -18.95
N ALA A 36 5.54 -25.66 -17.79
CA ALA A 36 5.91 -27.06 -17.61
C ALA A 36 4.72 -27.99 -17.89
N ASP A 37 5.00 -29.26 -18.17
CA ASP A 37 3.98 -30.27 -18.38
C ASP A 37 3.07 -30.39 -17.15
N GLY A 38 1.75 -30.37 -17.37
CA GLY A 38 0.78 -30.48 -16.29
C GLY A 38 0.61 -29.24 -15.42
N ALA A 39 1.20 -28.10 -15.80
CA ALA A 39 1.15 -26.88 -14.99
C ALA A 39 -0.28 -26.35 -14.76
N VAL A 40 -0.49 -25.79 -13.57
CA VAL A 40 -1.71 -25.13 -13.11
C VAL A 40 -1.58 -23.62 -13.32
N ILE A 41 -2.49 -23.06 -14.12
CA ILE A 41 -2.53 -21.65 -14.48
C ILE A 41 -3.79 -21.02 -13.87
N ALA A 42 -3.62 -20.10 -12.92
CA ALA A 42 -4.70 -19.22 -12.50
C ALA A 42 -4.82 -18.06 -13.49
N TYR A 43 -5.93 -18.00 -14.22
CA TYR A 43 -6.21 -16.92 -15.16
C TYR A 43 -7.15 -15.90 -14.51
N MET A 44 -6.55 -14.81 -14.02
CA MET A 44 -7.19 -13.76 -13.25
C MET A 44 -7.86 -12.74 -14.18
N GLY A 45 -9.18 -12.59 -14.06
CA GLY A 45 -9.98 -11.79 -14.98
C GLY A 45 -10.10 -12.45 -16.36
N CYS A 46 -10.52 -13.71 -16.39
CA CYS A 46 -10.47 -14.56 -17.59
C CYS A 46 -11.42 -14.16 -18.74
N GLY A 47 -12.22 -13.11 -18.57
CA GLY A 47 -13.29 -12.75 -19.50
C GLY A 47 -14.28 -13.91 -19.68
N ILE A 48 -14.52 -14.29 -20.93
CA ILE A 48 -15.35 -15.46 -21.30
C ILE A 48 -14.54 -16.76 -21.47
N GLY A 49 -13.28 -16.79 -21.05
CA GLY A 49 -12.42 -17.99 -21.04
C GLY A 49 -11.94 -18.47 -22.41
N THR A 50 -12.08 -17.66 -23.47
CA THR A 50 -11.65 -18.01 -24.83
C THR A 50 -10.15 -18.33 -24.92
N LEU A 51 -9.30 -17.58 -24.22
CA LEU A 51 -7.85 -17.82 -24.20
C LEU A 51 -7.53 -19.22 -23.67
N ALA A 52 -8.06 -19.57 -22.50
CA ALA A 52 -7.88 -20.89 -21.90
C ALA A 52 -8.38 -22.00 -22.84
N GLY A 53 -9.48 -21.77 -23.57
CA GLY A 53 -9.96 -22.70 -24.57
C GLY A 53 -8.98 -23.01 -25.68
N HIS A 54 -8.46 -21.98 -26.34
CA HIS A 54 -7.47 -22.15 -27.41
C HIS A 54 -6.14 -22.75 -26.94
N VAL A 55 -5.75 -22.48 -25.69
CA VAL A 55 -4.54 -23.07 -25.10
C VAL A 55 -4.75 -24.56 -24.83
N LEU A 56 -5.88 -24.95 -24.24
CA LEU A 56 -6.17 -26.35 -23.89
C LEU A 56 -6.35 -27.26 -25.10
N GLU A 57 -6.78 -26.73 -26.26
CA GLU A 57 -6.81 -27.49 -27.52
C GLU A 57 -5.41 -27.97 -27.95
N ARG A 58 -4.36 -27.21 -27.61
CA ARG A 58 -2.97 -27.52 -27.94
C ARG A 58 -2.24 -28.25 -26.81
N ARG A 59 -2.51 -27.86 -25.58
CA ARG A 59 -1.87 -28.32 -24.36
C ARG A 59 -2.94 -28.85 -23.39
N PRO A 60 -3.57 -29.99 -23.72
CA PRO A 60 -4.62 -30.58 -22.88
C PRO A 60 -4.09 -31.09 -21.53
N ASP A 61 -2.78 -31.15 -21.35
CA ASP A 61 -2.13 -31.48 -20.08
C ASP A 61 -2.21 -30.34 -19.06
N LEU A 62 -2.32 -29.09 -19.50
CA LEU A 62 -2.40 -27.92 -18.62
C LEU A 62 -3.73 -27.87 -17.89
N LYS A 63 -3.73 -27.24 -16.71
CA LYS A 63 -4.93 -27.02 -15.90
C LYS A 63 -5.16 -25.53 -15.76
N PHE A 64 -6.38 -25.07 -16.03
CA PHE A 64 -6.77 -23.68 -15.81
C PHE A 64 -7.72 -23.56 -14.63
N ILE A 65 -7.42 -22.62 -13.74
CA ILE A 65 -8.36 -22.08 -12.76
C ILE A 65 -8.78 -20.71 -13.28
N LEU A 66 -10.03 -20.58 -13.70
CA LEU A 66 -10.56 -19.36 -14.29
C LEU A 66 -11.22 -18.51 -13.21
N VAL A 67 -10.83 -17.23 -13.09
CA VAL A 67 -11.39 -16.30 -12.11
C VAL A 67 -11.97 -15.10 -12.83
N ASN A 68 -13.22 -14.75 -12.53
CA ASN A 68 -13.84 -13.54 -13.04
C ASN A 68 -14.98 -13.05 -12.13
N ASN A 69 -14.91 -11.82 -11.65
CA ASN A 69 -15.97 -11.24 -10.81
C ASN A 69 -17.24 -10.87 -11.59
N ASN A 70 -17.18 -10.85 -12.92
CA ASN A 70 -18.32 -10.56 -13.76
C ASN A 70 -19.14 -11.82 -14.05
N ALA A 71 -20.22 -12.02 -13.28
CA ALA A 71 -21.11 -13.17 -13.41
C ALA A 71 -21.68 -13.36 -14.84
N ALA A 72 -21.88 -12.28 -15.61
CA ALA A 72 -22.38 -12.39 -16.98
C ALA A 72 -21.32 -12.93 -17.94
N GLN A 73 -20.06 -12.50 -17.79
CA GLN A 73 -18.94 -13.07 -18.57
C GLN A 73 -18.66 -14.52 -18.17
N ALA A 74 -18.73 -14.82 -16.88
CA ALA A 74 -18.57 -16.19 -16.37
C ALA A 74 -19.66 -17.13 -16.92
N ALA A 75 -20.92 -16.69 -16.97
CA ALA A 75 -22.02 -17.47 -17.54
C ALA A 75 -21.88 -17.73 -19.05
N ASP A 76 -21.19 -16.85 -19.78
CA ASP A 76 -20.88 -17.01 -21.20
C ASP A 76 -19.57 -17.82 -21.42
N CYS A 77 -18.92 -18.28 -20.35
CA CYS A 77 -17.75 -19.16 -20.43
C CYS A 77 -18.18 -20.62 -20.61
N ALA A 78 -17.53 -21.32 -21.54
CA ALA A 78 -17.78 -22.75 -21.77
C ALA A 78 -17.14 -23.68 -20.72
N ARG A 79 -16.55 -23.12 -19.67
CA ARG A 79 -15.79 -23.81 -18.62
C ARG A 79 -16.19 -23.27 -17.26
N ASP A 80 -15.91 -24.02 -16.20
CA ASP A 80 -16.15 -23.57 -14.84
C ASP A 80 -15.28 -22.35 -14.51
N VAL A 81 -15.90 -21.33 -13.92
CA VAL A 81 -15.27 -20.07 -13.52
C VAL A 81 -15.60 -19.80 -12.06
N LEU A 82 -14.58 -19.45 -11.28
CA LEU A 82 -14.74 -18.89 -9.94
C LEU A 82 -15.25 -17.46 -10.08
N VAL A 83 -16.51 -17.24 -9.69
CA VAL A 83 -17.17 -15.92 -9.75
C VAL A 83 -16.77 -15.09 -8.53
N GLU A 84 -15.51 -14.68 -8.51
CA GLU A 84 -14.84 -14.06 -7.36
C GLU A 84 -13.98 -12.88 -7.81
N SER A 85 -13.57 -12.03 -6.86
CA SER A 85 -12.57 -11.00 -7.13
C SER A 85 -11.20 -11.65 -7.28
N PHE A 86 -10.41 -11.25 -8.29
CA PHE A 86 -9.01 -11.67 -8.38
C PHE A 86 -8.09 -10.99 -7.34
N HIS A 87 -8.64 -10.15 -6.47
CA HIS A 87 -7.95 -9.57 -5.30
C HIS A 87 -8.01 -10.48 -4.07
N ASP A 88 -8.95 -11.42 -4.02
CA ASP A 88 -9.20 -12.32 -2.88
C ASP A 88 -9.99 -13.54 -3.39
N THR A 89 -9.27 -14.61 -3.73
CA THR A 89 -9.86 -15.81 -4.31
C THR A 89 -9.87 -16.97 -3.32
N THR A 90 -10.76 -17.93 -3.55
CA THR A 90 -10.79 -19.21 -2.81
C THR A 90 -9.73 -20.21 -3.29
N ILE A 91 -8.85 -19.82 -4.21
CA ILE A 91 -7.75 -20.67 -4.68
C ILE A 91 -6.81 -21.00 -3.51
N GLU A 92 -6.45 -22.28 -3.40
CA GLU A 92 -5.53 -22.74 -2.37
C GLU A 92 -4.16 -22.06 -2.50
N ALA A 93 -3.60 -21.60 -1.37
CA ALA A 93 -2.29 -20.95 -1.35
C ALA A 93 -1.19 -21.90 -1.86
N GLY A 94 -0.28 -21.38 -2.69
CA GLY A 94 0.83 -22.17 -3.24
C GLY A 94 0.43 -23.26 -4.24
N SER A 95 -0.80 -23.27 -4.75
CA SER A 95 -1.32 -24.33 -5.63
C SER A 95 -1.03 -24.11 -7.13
N CYS A 96 -0.69 -22.90 -7.55
CA CYS A 96 -0.52 -22.54 -8.97
C CYS A 96 0.95 -22.45 -9.40
N ASP A 97 1.24 -22.85 -10.64
CA ASP A 97 2.54 -22.61 -11.31
C ASP A 97 2.63 -21.20 -11.86
N ILE A 98 1.53 -20.72 -12.45
CA ILE A 98 1.47 -19.46 -13.17
C ILE A 98 0.19 -18.72 -12.78
N VAL A 99 0.32 -17.42 -12.53
CA VAL A 99 -0.80 -16.48 -12.47
C VAL A 99 -0.72 -15.63 -13.73
N LEU A 100 -1.80 -15.58 -14.50
CA LEU A 100 -1.90 -14.83 -15.74
C LEU A 100 -2.94 -13.72 -15.59
N PHE A 101 -2.53 -12.49 -15.88
CA PHE A 101 -3.42 -11.40 -16.23
C PHE A 101 -3.25 -11.09 -17.71
N HIS A 102 -4.37 -10.98 -18.42
CA HIS A 102 -4.40 -10.70 -19.86
C HIS A 102 -5.51 -9.68 -20.08
N TRP A 103 -5.11 -8.42 -20.24
CA TRP A 103 -6.02 -7.28 -20.34
C TRP A 103 -6.98 -7.14 -19.16
N SER A 104 -6.55 -7.60 -17.99
CA SER A 104 -7.37 -7.65 -16.78
C SER A 104 -6.71 -6.91 -15.62
N PHE A 105 -5.38 -6.80 -15.59
CA PHE A 105 -4.66 -6.09 -14.53
C PHE A 105 -4.94 -4.58 -14.56
N VAL A 106 -5.28 -4.00 -15.71
CA VAL A 106 -5.77 -2.61 -15.78
C VAL A 106 -7.03 -2.35 -14.95
N HIS A 107 -7.77 -3.39 -14.57
CA HIS A 107 -8.93 -3.29 -13.68
C HIS A 107 -8.57 -3.59 -12.22
N ALA A 108 -7.29 -3.80 -11.91
CA ALA A 108 -6.84 -4.20 -10.59
C ALA A 108 -6.40 -3.00 -9.75
N ASP A 109 -6.71 -3.06 -8.44
CA ASP A 109 -5.73 -2.57 -7.48
C ASP A 109 -4.44 -3.39 -7.61
N ARG A 110 -3.34 -2.74 -8.00
CA ARG A 110 -2.08 -3.42 -8.32
C ARG A 110 -1.53 -4.20 -7.14
N HIS A 111 -1.64 -3.65 -5.92
CA HIS A 111 -0.99 -4.22 -4.74
C HIS A 111 -1.78 -5.42 -4.23
N ALA A 112 -3.11 -5.33 -4.16
CA ALA A 112 -3.95 -6.46 -3.79
C ALA A 112 -3.88 -7.60 -4.82
N ALA A 113 -3.87 -7.29 -6.13
CA ALA A 113 -3.76 -8.32 -7.15
C ALA A 113 -2.40 -9.02 -7.13
N MET A 114 -1.32 -8.29 -6.84
CA MET A 114 0.01 -8.89 -6.65
C MET A 114 0.12 -9.68 -5.35
N ALA A 115 -0.49 -9.21 -4.25
CA ALA A 115 -0.57 -9.96 -3.00
C ALA A 115 -1.28 -11.31 -3.20
N GLU A 116 -2.41 -11.28 -3.92
CA GLU A 116 -3.18 -12.48 -4.19
C GLU A 116 -2.45 -13.42 -5.17
N ALA A 117 -1.85 -12.87 -6.23
CA ALA A 117 -0.99 -13.64 -7.12
C ALA A 117 0.15 -14.32 -6.34
N LYS A 118 0.77 -13.61 -5.40
CA LYS A 118 1.85 -14.13 -4.56
C LYS A 118 1.36 -15.25 -3.65
N ARG A 119 0.16 -15.12 -3.07
CA ARG A 119 -0.44 -16.12 -2.18
C ARG A 119 -0.71 -17.45 -2.91
N VAL A 120 -1.27 -17.40 -4.12
CA VAL A 120 -1.67 -18.61 -4.86
C VAL A 120 -0.51 -19.29 -5.59
N LEU A 121 0.56 -18.54 -5.89
CA LEU A 121 1.75 -19.10 -6.53
C LEU A 121 2.58 -19.97 -5.60
N ARG A 122 2.97 -21.15 -6.09
CA ARG A 122 4.01 -21.96 -5.44
C ARG A 122 5.36 -21.21 -5.40
N PRO A 123 6.30 -21.60 -4.54
CA PRO A 123 7.67 -21.10 -4.61
C PRO A 123 8.28 -21.27 -6.02
N GLY A 124 8.84 -20.19 -6.59
CA GLY A 124 9.38 -20.18 -7.96
C GLY A 124 8.34 -20.13 -9.08
N GLY A 125 7.05 -19.99 -8.76
CA GLY A 125 5.99 -19.79 -9.75
C GLY A 125 6.13 -18.46 -10.52
N LYS A 126 5.34 -18.29 -11.58
CA LYS A 126 5.43 -17.10 -12.45
C LYS A 126 4.19 -16.23 -12.39
N LEU A 127 4.37 -14.91 -12.31
CA LEU A 127 3.31 -13.94 -12.57
C LEU A 127 3.51 -13.38 -13.98
N ALA A 128 2.50 -13.47 -14.83
CA ALA A 128 2.51 -12.93 -16.18
C ALA A 128 1.44 -11.86 -16.35
N LEU A 129 1.86 -10.68 -16.80
CA LEU A 129 1.00 -9.53 -17.09
C LEU A 129 1.11 -9.20 -18.58
N TYR A 130 0.07 -9.51 -19.36
CA TYR A 130 -0.08 -9.01 -20.73
C TYR A 130 -1.06 -7.86 -20.76
N GLU A 131 -0.53 -6.64 -20.68
CA GLU A 131 -1.32 -5.45 -20.35
C GLU A 131 -0.93 -4.25 -21.20
N PRO A 132 -1.87 -3.32 -21.46
CA PRO A 132 -1.51 -2.01 -22.00
C PRO A 132 -0.86 -1.16 -20.90
N PHE A 133 0.31 -0.59 -21.21
CA PHE A 133 1.00 0.35 -20.34
C PHE A 133 1.02 1.74 -20.96
N GLY A 134 1.07 2.76 -20.09
CA GLY A 134 1.25 4.16 -20.50
C GLY A 134 0.44 5.14 -19.66
N ASP A 135 0.39 6.38 -20.13
CA ASP A 135 -0.46 7.44 -19.60
C ASP A 135 -1.18 8.09 -20.78
N VAL A 136 -2.45 7.73 -20.98
CA VAL A 136 -3.25 8.20 -22.11
C VAL A 136 -4.43 9.01 -21.56
N PRO A 137 -4.46 10.34 -21.80
CA PRO A 137 -5.58 11.17 -21.39
C PRO A 137 -6.91 10.65 -21.96
N GLY A 138 -7.95 10.59 -21.14
CA GLY A 138 -9.26 10.08 -21.55
C GLY A 138 -9.43 8.57 -21.42
N TRP A 139 -8.43 7.83 -20.93
CA TRP A 139 -8.51 6.36 -20.81
C TRP A 139 -9.64 5.92 -19.89
N SER A 140 -9.76 6.53 -18.72
CA SER A 140 -10.81 6.23 -17.73
C SER A 140 -12.22 6.52 -18.22
N GLU A 141 -12.38 7.51 -19.09
CA GLU A 141 -13.64 7.88 -19.70
C GLU A 141 -14.03 6.88 -20.80
N LEU A 142 -13.04 6.36 -21.52
CA LEU A 142 -13.23 5.35 -22.56
C LEU A 142 -13.54 3.97 -21.97
N LEU A 143 -12.79 3.57 -20.95
CA LEU A 143 -12.92 2.29 -20.26
C LEU A 143 -13.10 2.54 -18.75
N PRO A 144 -14.34 2.88 -18.33
CA PRO A 144 -14.64 3.12 -16.92
C PRO A 144 -14.22 1.96 -16.02
N GLY A 145 -13.56 2.28 -14.91
CA GLY A 145 -13.04 1.29 -13.98
C GLY A 145 -11.75 0.59 -14.44
N SER A 146 -11.05 1.16 -15.42
CA SER A 146 -9.68 0.75 -15.77
C SER A 146 -8.69 1.89 -15.59
N VAL A 147 -7.46 1.53 -15.26
CA VAL A 147 -6.33 2.44 -15.05
C VAL A 147 -5.15 1.88 -15.85
N LEU A 148 -4.54 2.73 -16.68
CA LEU A 148 -3.25 2.39 -17.27
C LEU A 148 -2.17 2.55 -16.21
N HIS A 149 -1.37 1.51 -16.06
CA HIS A 149 -0.22 1.56 -15.19
C HIS A 149 1.02 1.95 -16.00
N ASN A 150 1.89 2.77 -15.41
CA ASN A 150 3.24 2.92 -15.93
C ASN A 150 4.09 1.69 -15.53
N HIS A 151 5.18 1.43 -16.25
CA HIS A 151 6.03 0.27 -15.97
C HIS A 151 6.68 0.35 -14.59
N ASP A 152 7.18 1.51 -14.19
CA ASP A 152 7.93 1.68 -12.95
C ASP A 152 7.09 1.36 -11.72
N ASP A 153 5.82 1.79 -11.69
CA ASP A 153 4.88 1.47 -10.62
C ASP A 153 4.62 -0.04 -10.53
N VAL A 154 4.52 -0.73 -11.67
CA VAL A 154 4.30 -2.18 -11.70
C VAL A 154 5.56 -2.91 -11.24
N LEU A 155 6.74 -2.46 -11.65
CA LEU A 155 8.01 -3.03 -11.18
C LEU A 155 8.21 -2.80 -9.67
N ASN A 156 7.88 -1.61 -9.17
CA ASN A 156 7.96 -1.28 -7.74
C ASN A 156 6.98 -2.12 -6.91
N ALA A 157 5.73 -2.24 -7.35
CA ALA A 157 4.75 -3.08 -6.68
C ALA A 157 5.18 -4.57 -6.72
N ALA A 158 5.70 -5.04 -7.86
CA ALA A 158 6.16 -6.41 -8.02
C ALA A 158 7.29 -6.75 -7.04
N ASP A 159 8.34 -5.91 -6.97
CA ASP A 159 9.49 -6.09 -6.07
C ASP A 159 9.05 -6.28 -4.62
N MET A 160 8.02 -5.55 -4.19
CA MET A 160 7.50 -5.62 -2.83
C MET A 160 6.82 -6.93 -2.46
N PHE A 161 6.22 -7.62 -3.43
CA PHE A 161 5.68 -8.96 -3.22
C PHE A 161 6.69 -10.06 -3.57
N GLY A 162 7.96 -9.68 -3.76
CA GLY A 162 9.06 -10.59 -4.08
C GLY A 162 9.05 -11.06 -5.53
N PHE A 163 8.39 -10.34 -6.44
CA PHE A 163 8.42 -10.66 -7.86
C PHE A 163 9.63 -10.01 -8.53
N ARG A 164 10.47 -10.84 -9.14
CA ARG A 164 11.63 -10.38 -9.93
C ARG A 164 11.31 -10.46 -11.40
N LEU A 165 11.52 -9.38 -12.14
CA LEU A 165 11.28 -9.36 -13.57
C LEU A 165 12.24 -10.34 -14.27
N ALA A 166 11.69 -11.40 -14.86
CA ALA A 166 12.45 -12.40 -15.60
C ALA A 166 12.41 -12.13 -17.11
N LYS A 167 11.32 -11.52 -17.60
CA LYS A 167 11.13 -11.27 -19.02
C LYS A 167 10.28 -10.03 -19.27
N TRP A 168 10.71 -9.22 -20.22
CA TRP A 168 9.94 -8.11 -20.78
C TRP A 168 9.90 -8.26 -22.30
N VAL A 169 8.69 -8.42 -22.86
CA VAL A 169 8.48 -8.48 -24.31
C VAL A 169 7.59 -7.32 -24.75
N LEU A 170 8.05 -6.58 -25.76
CA LEU A 170 7.26 -5.61 -26.51
C LEU A 170 6.86 -6.25 -27.85
N PRO A 171 5.68 -6.88 -27.96
CA PRO A 171 5.31 -7.55 -29.19
C PRO A 171 4.93 -6.57 -30.29
N LYS A 172 5.13 -6.99 -31.54
CA LYS A 172 4.48 -6.37 -32.68
C LYS A 172 3.04 -6.86 -32.74
N PHE A 173 2.09 -5.97 -32.46
CA PHE A 173 0.67 -6.26 -32.55
C PHE A 173 0.11 -5.93 -33.92
N ASN A 174 -0.98 -6.60 -34.28
CA ASN A 174 -1.66 -6.36 -35.54
C ASN A 174 -2.61 -5.17 -35.40
N THR A 175 -2.14 -3.99 -35.81
CA THR A 175 -2.91 -2.74 -35.81
C THR A 175 -4.15 -2.84 -36.69
N ASP A 176 -4.08 -3.55 -37.81
CA ASP A 176 -5.16 -3.65 -38.78
C ASP A 176 -6.33 -4.46 -38.22
N LEU A 177 -6.03 -5.52 -37.48
CA LEU A 177 -7.05 -6.31 -36.79
C LEU A 177 -7.76 -5.49 -35.72
N CYS A 178 -7.00 -4.75 -34.90
CA CYS A 178 -7.58 -3.87 -33.87
C CYS A 178 -8.46 -2.78 -34.49
N LYS A 179 -7.99 -2.12 -35.56
CA LYS A 179 -8.75 -1.11 -36.30
C LYS A 179 -9.99 -1.68 -36.96
N ALA A 180 -9.90 -2.86 -37.58
CA ALA A 180 -11.04 -3.54 -38.19
C ALA A 180 -12.11 -3.87 -37.14
N THR A 181 -11.67 -4.33 -35.97
CA THR A 181 -12.52 -4.66 -34.84
C THR A 181 -13.22 -3.44 -34.24
N LEU A 182 -12.48 -2.36 -33.95
CA LEU A 182 -13.08 -1.10 -33.46
C LEU A 182 -13.93 -0.42 -34.54
N GLY A 183 -13.52 -0.50 -35.80
CA GLY A 183 -14.31 -0.03 -36.94
C GLY A 183 -15.63 -0.77 -37.09
N ALA A 184 -15.64 -2.09 -36.89
CA ALA A 184 -16.86 -2.88 -36.84
C ALA A 184 -17.80 -2.44 -35.71
N LEU A 185 -17.29 -1.75 -34.68
CA LEU A 185 -18.07 -1.17 -33.57
C LEU A 185 -18.59 0.25 -33.85
N GLY A 186 -18.19 0.87 -34.96
CA GLY A 186 -18.41 2.31 -35.21
C GLY A 186 -17.39 3.21 -34.51
N GLU A 187 -16.39 2.62 -33.88
CA GLU A 187 -15.46 3.27 -32.95
C GLU A 187 -14.03 3.32 -33.50
N ALA A 188 -13.85 3.27 -34.82
CA ALA A 188 -12.53 3.33 -35.45
C ALA A 188 -11.71 4.56 -34.99
N HIS A 189 -12.41 5.69 -34.75
CA HIS A 189 -11.80 6.94 -34.29
C HIS A 189 -11.18 6.82 -32.88
N ILE A 190 -11.67 5.90 -32.05
CA ILE A 190 -11.14 5.63 -30.70
C ILE A 190 -9.76 4.98 -30.78
N PHE A 191 -9.48 4.20 -31.83
CA PHE A 191 -8.17 3.56 -31.97
C PHE A 191 -7.06 4.62 -32.03
N ASP A 192 -7.14 5.55 -32.99
CA ASP A 192 -6.08 6.55 -33.18
C ASP A 192 -6.03 7.55 -32.00
N ALA A 193 -7.17 7.83 -31.36
CA ALA A 193 -7.24 8.72 -30.20
C ALA A 193 -6.61 8.10 -28.94
N THR A 194 -6.74 6.78 -28.74
CA THR A 194 -6.43 6.12 -27.46
C THR A 194 -5.56 4.89 -27.63
N PHE A 195 -6.03 3.84 -28.31
CA PHE A 195 -5.33 2.55 -28.36
C PHE A 195 -4.01 2.55 -29.16
N ALA A 196 -3.83 3.51 -30.08
CA ALA A 196 -2.57 3.73 -30.79
C ALA A 196 -1.47 4.31 -29.88
N LYS A 197 -1.85 4.87 -28.73
CA LYS A 197 -0.94 5.54 -27.78
C LYS A 197 -0.54 4.65 -26.60
N VAL A 198 -1.16 3.49 -26.44
CA VAL A 198 -0.75 2.50 -25.43
C VAL A 198 0.26 1.52 -26.02
N ALA A 199 1.24 1.15 -25.21
CA ALA A 199 2.22 0.14 -25.56
C ALA A 199 1.90 -1.15 -24.77
N PRO A 200 1.24 -2.15 -25.37
CA PRO A 200 1.05 -3.42 -24.71
C PRO A 200 2.42 -4.10 -24.51
N ALA A 201 2.63 -4.66 -23.33
CA ALA A 201 3.81 -5.45 -23.03
C ALA A 201 3.42 -6.75 -22.33
N LEU A 202 4.24 -7.78 -22.51
CA LEU A 202 4.24 -8.94 -21.62
C LEU A 202 5.37 -8.78 -20.62
N LEU A 203 5.02 -8.64 -19.36
CA LEU A 203 5.95 -8.76 -18.24
C LEU A 203 5.77 -10.14 -17.60
N VAL A 204 6.85 -10.90 -17.49
CA VAL A 204 6.86 -12.16 -16.72
C VAL A 204 7.81 -11.99 -15.56
N PHE A 205 7.27 -12.20 -14.37
CA PHE A 205 7.99 -12.19 -13.12
C PHE A 205 8.12 -13.61 -12.58
N GLU A 206 9.23 -13.86 -11.91
CA GLU A 206 9.41 -15.04 -11.07
C GLU A 206 9.11 -14.66 -9.62
N ALA A 207 8.29 -15.48 -8.96
CA ALA A 207 8.00 -15.35 -7.55
C ALA A 207 9.23 -15.76 -6.75
N GLY A 208 9.98 -14.78 -6.27
CA GLY A 208 11.09 -14.90 -5.34
C GLY A 208 10.69 -14.44 -3.95
N GLU A 209 11.67 -13.93 -3.21
CA GLU A 209 11.51 -13.48 -1.83
C GLU A 209 11.26 -11.97 -1.81
N SER A 210 10.25 -11.53 -1.05
CA SER A 210 10.03 -10.11 -0.79
C SER A 210 11.07 -9.56 0.20
N ALA A 211 11.20 -8.24 0.26
CA ALA A 211 12.02 -7.59 1.29
C ALA A 211 11.60 -8.00 2.71
N VAL A 212 10.31 -8.29 2.91
CA VAL A 212 9.75 -8.78 4.16
C VAL A 212 10.16 -10.22 4.42
N ASP A 213 10.07 -11.10 3.42
CA ASP A 213 10.47 -12.51 3.53
C ASP A 213 11.94 -12.63 3.96
N GLU A 214 12.80 -11.81 3.35
CA GLU A 214 14.23 -11.72 3.66
C GLU A 214 14.47 -11.29 5.11
N VAL A 215 13.67 -10.36 5.65
CA VAL A 215 13.74 -9.96 7.07
C VAL A 215 13.41 -11.16 7.95
N PHE A 216 12.29 -11.81 7.70
CA PHE A 216 11.87 -12.96 8.51
C PHE A 216 12.75 -14.20 8.28
N LYS A 217 13.65 -14.23 7.30
CA LYS A 217 14.66 -15.30 7.19
C LYS A 217 15.89 -15.04 8.03
N ARG A 218 16.38 -13.80 8.06
CA ARG A 218 17.62 -13.46 8.75
C ARG A 218 17.42 -13.03 10.21
N CYS A 219 16.31 -12.37 10.52
CA CYS A 219 16.02 -11.81 11.84
C CYS A 219 15.25 -12.80 12.71
N LYS A 220 15.54 -12.80 14.02
CA LYS A 220 14.93 -13.73 14.99
C LYS A 220 13.80 -13.07 15.76
N ASN A 221 13.97 -11.81 16.16
CA ASN A 221 13.06 -11.07 17.03
C ASN A 221 12.61 -9.79 16.33
N VAL A 222 11.61 -9.94 15.46
CA VAL A 222 11.09 -8.86 14.64
C VAL A 222 9.98 -8.09 15.36
N ALA A 223 10.12 -6.77 15.41
CA ALA A 223 9.14 -5.84 15.95
C ALA A 223 8.49 -5.00 14.84
N LEU A 224 7.17 -4.80 14.92
CA LEU A 224 6.49 -3.76 14.17
C LEU A 224 6.25 -2.57 15.09
N SER A 225 6.79 -1.40 14.73
CA SER A 225 6.44 -0.15 15.40
C SER A 225 5.07 0.33 14.88
N PHE A 226 4.04 0.21 15.71
CA PHE A 226 2.65 0.37 15.30
C PHE A 226 2.00 1.60 15.93
N SER A 227 1.58 2.57 15.11
CA SER A 227 0.89 3.78 15.56
C SER A 227 -0.63 3.72 15.33
N GLY A 228 -1.11 2.79 14.50
CA GLY A 228 -2.50 2.77 14.05
C GLY A 228 -2.78 3.75 12.91
N GLY A 229 -1.75 4.45 12.40
CA GLY A 229 -1.83 5.19 11.15
C GLY A 229 -1.86 4.26 9.93
N LYS A 230 -2.24 4.82 8.77
CA LYS A 230 -2.41 4.10 7.49
C LYS A 230 -1.20 3.22 7.13
N ASP A 231 0.01 3.72 7.34
CA ASP A 231 1.23 3.02 6.95
C ASP A 231 1.52 1.82 7.85
N SER A 232 1.34 2.00 9.16
CA SER A 232 1.50 0.89 10.12
C SER A 232 0.40 -0.16 9.97
N LEU A 233 -0.81 0.25 9.57
CA LEU A 233 -1.91 -0.67 9.22
C LEU A 233 -1.59 -1.46 7.95
N ALA A 234 -1.07 -0.81 6.91
CA ALA A 234 -0.69 -1.48 5.67
C ALA A 234 0.43 -2.49 5.94
N LEU A 235 1.44 -2.12 6.74
CA LEU A 235 2.46 -3.06 7.19
C LEU A 235 1.85 -4.23 7.95
N LEU A 236 0.96 -3.99 8.91
CA LEU A 236 0.32 -5.05 9.67
C LEU A 236 -0.35 -6.08 8.76
N CYS A 237 -1.05 -5.62 7.71
CA CYS A 237 -1.71 -6.49 6.72
C CYS A 237 -0.68 -7.25 5.86
N LEU A 238 0.35 -6.56 5.35
CA LEU A 238 1.44 -7.21 4.60
C LEU A 238 2.17 -8.28 5.41
N MET A 239 2.28 -8.09 6.73
CA MET A 239 2.92 -9.04 7.65
C MET A 239 2.00 -10.17 8.13
N GLN A 240 0.75 -10.27 7.66
CA GLN A 240 -0.20 -11.29 8.13
C GLN A 240 0.37 -12.72 8.10
N PRO A 241 1.10 -13.15 7.06
CA PRO A 241 1.72 -14.49 7.04
C PRO A 241 2.78 -14.73 8.13
N TYR A 242 3.25 -13.66 8.79
CA TYR A 242 4.34 -13.67 9.77
C TYR A 242 3.89 -13.24 11.16
N TRP A 243 2.58 -13.07 11.42
CA TRP A 243 2.08 -12.62 12.72
C TRP A 243 2.49 -13.54 13.88
N ASP A 244 2.66 -14.83 13.63
CA ASP A 244 3.15 -15.80 14.60
C ASP A 244 4.61 -15.55 14.99
N ARG A 245 5.39 -14.82 14.17
CA ARG A 245 6.80 -14.47 14.32
C ARG A 245 7.05 -12.99 14.61
N LEU A 246 6.03 -12.16 14.53
CA LEU A 246 6.07 -10.72 14.71
C LEU A 246 5.58 -10.33 16.12
N THR A 247 6.21 -9.33 16.74
CA THR A 247 5.62 -8.64 17.90
C THR A 247 5.20 -7.23 17.49
N VAL A 248 3.92 -6.91 17.70
CA VAL A 248 3.36 -5.58 17.41
C VAL A 248 3.52 -4.70 18.64
N TYR A 249 4.27 -3.61 18.51
CA TYR A 249 4.49 -2.65 19.60
C TYR A 249 3.68 -1.39 19.37
N TRP A 250 2.74 -1.13 20.27
CA TRP A 250 2.05 0.15 20.31
C TRP A 250 2.65 1.06 21.38
N LEU A 251 3.07 2.25 20.95
CA LEU A 251 3.51 3.32 21.83
C LEU A 251 2.29 4.11 22.30
N ASN A 252 1.75 3.80 23.47
CA ASN A 252 0.62 4.53 24.02
C ASN A 252 1.13 5.84 24.66
N PRO A 253 0.75 7.03 24.18
CA PRO A 253 1.24 8.29 24.75
C PRO A 253 0.75 8.60 26.17
N GLY A 254 -0.20 7.82 26.70
CA GLY A 254 -0.86 8.04 27.99
C GLY A 254 -2.12 8.91 27.89
N ASN A 255 -2.36 9.52 26.72
CA ASN A 255 -3.59 10.23 26.37
C ASN A 255 -3.95 10.08 24.87
N PRO A 256 -4.01 8.85 24.36
CA PRO A 256 -4.41 8.60 22.99
C PRO A 256 -5.87 9.00 22.78
N PHE A 257 -6.25 9.11 21.51
CA PHE A 257 -7.65 9.26 21.15
C PHE A 257 -8.47 8.00 21.47
N PRO A 258 -9.74 8.12 21.93
CA PRO A 258 -10.62 6.97 22.18
C PRO A 258 -10.71 6.01 21.00
N GLU A 259 -10.91 6.54 19.79
CA GLU A 259 -10.94 5.78 18.54
C GLU A 259 -9.61 5.07 18.23
N THR A 260 -8.48 5.63 18.67
CA THR A 260 -7.18 4.95 18.59
C THR A 260 -7.12 3.80 19.59
N VAL A 261 -7.60 3.97 20.82
CA VAL A 261 -7.68 2.87 21.81
C VAL A 261 -8.54 1.72 21.28
N GLU A 262 -9.71 2.04 20.71
CA GLU A 262 -10.60 1.03 20.10
C GLU A 262 -9.91 0.28 18.95
N LEU A 263 -9.17 0.98 18.10
CA LEU A 263 -8.37 0.35 17.05
C LEU A 263 -7.31 -0.59 17.63
N MET A 264 -6.60 -0.16 18.67
CA MET A 264 -5.53 -0.96 19.29
C MET A 264 -6.07 -2.21 19.95
N GLU A 265 -7.25 -2.15 20.57
CA GLU A 265 -7.90 -3.34 21.13
C GLU A 265 -8.34 -4.35 20.05
N ARG A 266 -8.82 -3.87 18.89
CA ARG A 266 -9.08 -4.75 17.73
C ARG A 266 -7.80 -5.42 17.24
N VAL A 267 -6.72 -4.65 17.09
CA VAL A 267 -5.43 -5.18 16.63
C VAL A 267 -4.86 -6.18 17.64
N ARG A 268 -4.91 -5.88 18.94
CA ARG A 268 -4.51 -6.78 20.03
C ARG A 268 -5.23 -8.12 19.95
N ALA A 269 -6.52 -8.12 19.63
CA ALA A 269 -7.31 -9.34 19.47
C ALA A 269 -6.97 -10.14 18.20
N MET A 270 -6.44 -9.49 17.16
CA MET A 270 -6.10 -10.12 15.88
C MET A 270 -4.73 -10.79 15.89
N VAL A 271 -3.74 -10.21 16.60
CA VAL A 271 -2.34 -10.68 16.53
C VAL A 271 -1.95 -11.52 17.74
N PRO A 272 -1.09 -12.54 17.57
CA PRO A 272 -0.65 -13.39 18.68
C PRO A 272 0.19 -12.66 19.73
N ARG A 273 0.93 -11.63 19.31
CA ARG A 273 1.89 -10.90 20.16
C ARG A 273 1.72 -9.40 19.99
N PHE A 274 1.07 -8.78 20.97
CA PHE A 274 0.88 -7.33 21.04
C PHE A 274 1.43 -6.81 22.37
N LYS A 275 2.29 -5.79 22.31
CA LYS A 275 2.88 -5.14 23.48
C LYS A 275 2.58 -3.65 23.46
N GLU A 276 1.87 -3.21 24.48
CA GLU A 276 1.63 -1.79 24.73
C GLU A 276 2.75 -1.25 25.61
N ILE A 277 3.38 -0.17 25.15
CA ILE A 277 4.39 0.56 25.91
C ILE A 277 3.78 1.84 26.43
N ALA A 278 3.74 1.98 27.76
CA ALA A 278 3.28 3.19 28.41
C ALA A 278 4.29 4.33 28.18
N GLY A 279 3.87 5.32 27.41
CA GLY A 279 4.55 6.59 27.26
C GLY A 279 4.39 7.48 28.50
N ARG A 280 5.21 8.53 28.56
CA ARG A 280 5.34 9.41 29.74
C ARG A 280 4.96 10.85 29.44
N GLN A 281 4.05 11.07 28.48
CA GLN A 281 3.76 12.42 27.98
C GLN A 281 3.30 13.37 29.09
N ARG A 282 2.39 12.94 29.98
CA ARG A 282 1.92 13.80 31.08
C ARG A 282 3.06 14.21 32.02
N GLU A 283 3.98 13.29 32.32
CA GLU A 283 5.16 13.57 33.15
C GLU A 283 6.12 14.54 32.44
N VAL A 284 6.39 14.31 31.16
CA VAL A 284 7.26 15.18 30.34
C VAL A 284 6.66 16.58 30.17
N ILE A 285 5.34 16.70 30.00
CA ILE A 285 4.64 17.99 29.94
C ILE A 285 4.65 18.69 31.30
N ALA A 286 4.45 17.98 32.40
CA ALA A 286 4.56 18.57 33.73
C ALA A 286 5.99 19.07 34.00
N ALA A 287 7.00 18.30 33.58
CA ALA A 287 8.41 18.61 33.77
C ALA A 287 8.92 19.74 32.88
N ASP A 288 8.48 19.85 31.62
CA ASP A 288 9.07 20.77 30.64
C ASP A 288 8.08 21.60 29.84
N GLY A 289 6.79 21.47 30.15
CA GLY A 289 5.73 22.25 29.54
C GLY A 289 5.21 21.67 28.23
N TRP A 290 4.37 22.44 27.57
CA TRP A 290 3.68 21.98 26.36
C TRP A 290 4.61 22.01 25.13
N PRO A 291 4.53 21.02 24.22
CA PRO A 291 5.31 21.05 22.99
C PRO A 291 4.83 22.14 22.04
N SER A 292 5.75 22.81 21.34
CA SER A 292 5.40 23.78 20.30
C SER A 292 6.33 23.71 19.10
N ASP A 293 5.84 24.20 17.96
CA ASP A 293 6.63 24.41 16.74
C ASP A 293 7.57 25.62 16.87
N VAL A 294 7.23 26.58 17.74
CA VAL A 294 8.07 27.74 18.08
C VAL A 294 8.23 27.83 19.59
N VAL A 295 9.46 27.79 20.07
CA VAL A 295 9.77 27.71 21.50
C VAL A 295 10.23 29.07 22.01
N PRO A 296 9.43 29.78 22.84
CA PRO A 296 9.87 31.00 23.48
C PRO A 296 10.86 30.66 24.61
N GLN A 297 12.12 31.07 24.46
CA GLN A 297 13.25 30.76 25.34
C GLN A 297 12.94 31.05 26.80
N GLY A 298 12.30 32.19 27.10
CA GLY A 298 11.95 32.59 28.46
C GLY A 298 10.95 31.66 29.17
N HIS A 299 10.22 30.82 28.41
CA HIS A 299 9.28 29.84 28.94
C HIS A 299 9.82 28.40 28.91
N THR A 300 11.08 28.19 28.54
CA THR A 300 11.69 26.85 28.61
C THR A 300 12.08 26.51 30.05
N SER A 301 12.34 25.23 30.35
CA SER A 301 12.90 24.84 31.66
C SER A 301 14.23 25.56 31.96
N ASP A 302 15.11 25.67 30.95
CA ASP A 302 16.38 26.39 31.07
C ASP A 302 16.16 27.89 31.23
N GLY A 303 15.25 28.47 30.45
CA GLY A 303 14.85 29.87 30.56
C GLY A 303 14.32 30.21 31.95
N ASN A 304 13.45 29.38 32.50
CA ASN A 304 12.94 29.58 33.86
C ASN A 304 14.04 29.46 34.92
N THR A 305 15.06 28.64 34.68
CA THR A 305 16.21 28.49 35.58
C THR A 305 17.08 29.75 35.58
N VAL A 306 17.24 30.40 34.42
CA VAL A 306 18.12 31.58 34.26
C VAL A 306 17.39 32.90 34.52
N PHE A 307 16.15 33.04 34.03
CA PHE A 307 15.40 34.30 34.00
C PHE A 307 14.24 34.37 35.00
N GLY A 308 13.99 33.29 35.75
CA GLY A 308 12.93 33.20 36.75
C GLY A 308 11.69 32.45 36.24
N ALA A 309 10.89 31.96 37.19
CA ALA A 309 9.75 31.09 36.89
C ALA A 309 8.63 31.81 36.12
N THR A 310 8.09 31.13 35.11
CA THR A 310 6.89 31.54 34.37
C THR A 310 5.67 30.69 34.75
N PRO A 311 4.43 31.16 34.53
CA PRO A 311 3.22 30.42 34.91
C PRO A 311 3.02 29.08 34.16
N PHE A 312 3.69 28.91 33.03
CA PHE A 312 3.68 27.69 32.23
C PHE A 312 4.98 27.60 31.42
N LYS A 313 5.35 26.38 31.04
CA LYS A 313 6.54 26.11 30.24
C LYS A 313 6.20 25.69 28.81
N VAL A 314 7.17 25.83 27.92
CA VAL A 314 7.12 25.38 26.51
C VAL A 314 8.40 24.65 26.16
N GLN A 315 8.28 23.57 25.40
CA GLN A 315 9.41 22.77 24.93
C GLN A 315 9.34 22.48 23.43
N SER A 316 10.45 21.99 22.87
CA SER A 316 10.48 21.47 21.50
C SER A 316 9.55 20.26 21.35
N ARG A 317 8.77 20.26 20.27
CA ARG A 317 7.91 19.11 19.91
C ARG A 317 8.69 17.81 19.76
N LEU A 318 9.88 17.84 19.15
CA LEU A 318 10.70 16.66 18.92
C LEU A 318 11.27 16.12 20.23
N SER A 319 11.70 17.00 21.13
CA SER A 319 12.17 16.61 22.47
C SER A 319 11.07 16.01 23.33
N CYS A 320 9.83 16.52 23.21
CA CYS A 320 8.66 15.94 23.85
C CYS A 320 8.40 14.52 23.31
N CYS A 321 8.27 14.34 21.99
CA CYS A 321 8.01 13.03 21.39
C CYS A 321 9.12 12.02 21.70
N PHE A 322 10.39 12.44 21.66
CA PHE A 322 11.51 11.57 21.97
C PHE A 322 11.44 11.03 23.41
N ARG A 323 11.31 11.92 24.40
CA ARG A 323 11.33 11.54 25.82
C ARG A 323 10.04 10.87 26.27
N ALA A 324 8.91 11.31 25.73
CA ALA A 324 7.60 10.78 26.12
C ALA A 324 7.30 9.43 25.46
N LEU A 325 7.72 9.22 24.21
CA LEU A 325 7.24 8.12 23.36
C LEU A 325 8.39 7.28 22.80
N MET A 326 9.25 7.89 21.97
CA MET A 326 10.17 7.14 21.12
C MET A 326 11.23 6.40 21.94
N TRP A 327 11.78 7.05 22.97
CA TRP A 327 12.82 6.47 23.82
C TRP A 327 12.30 5.31 24.69
N PRO A 328 11.19 5.46 25.45
CA PRO A 328 10.61 4.33 26.19
C PRO A 328 10.32 3.09 25.33
N ALA A 329 9.82 3.29 24.11
CA ALA A 329 9.54 2.18 23.21
C ALA A 329 10.82 1.52 22.67
N TYR A 330 11.83 2.31 22.32
CA TYR A 330 13.12 1.79 21.92
C TYR A 330 13.79 1.00 23.04
N GLU A 331 13.77 1.51 24.29
CA GLU A 331 14.27 0.78 25.46
C GLU A 331 13.54 -0.54 25.68
N ALA A 332 12.20 -0.54 25.55
CA ALA A 332 11.42 -1.75 25.69
C ALA A 332 11.72 -2.80 24.61
N MET A 333 11.84 -2.38 23.34
CA MET A 333 12.23 -3.26 22.24
C MET A 333 13.63 -3.84 22.45
N ARG A 334 14.58 -3.01 22.90
CA ARG A 334 15.94 -3.49 23.25
C ARG A 334 15.92 -4.50 24.39
N ALA A 335 15.14 -4.24 25.44
CA ALA A 335 15.02 -5.15 26.58
C ALA A 335 14.40 -6.51 26.19
N ASP A 336 13.53 -6.52 25.18
CA ASP A 336 12.94 -7.75 24.63
C ASP A 336 13.90 -8.48 23.66
N GLY A 337 15.08 -7.93 23.39
CA GLY A 337 16.06 -8.52 22.47
C GLY A 337 15.64 -8.44 21.01
N VAL A 338 14.85 -7.44 20.63
CA VAL A 338 14.49 -7.15 19.23
C VAL A 338 15.77 -6.93 18.43
N ASP A 339 15.89 -7.60 17.28
CA ASP A 339 17.00 -7.45 16.34
C ASP A 339 16.61 -6.73 15.04
N CYS A 340 15.31 -6.54 14.79
CA CYS A 340 14.81 -5.77 13.66
C CYS A 340 13.52 -5.02 14.00
N ILE A 341 13.43 -3.74 13.62
CA ILE A 341 12.23 -2.91 13.73
C ILE A 341 11.74 -2.52 12.33
N LEU A 342 10.53 -2.96 12.01
CA LEU A 342 9.78 -2.56 10.83
C LEU A 342 9.04 -1.23 11.10
N ARG A 343 9.16 -0.26 10.18
CA ARG A 343 8.44 1.02 10.23
C ARG A 343 7.87 1.42 8.87
N GLY A 344 6.76 2.14 8.88
CA GLY A 344 6.02 2.58 7.68
C GLY A 344 6.57 3.84 7.02
N LYS A 345 7.88 4.10 7.10
CA LYS A 345 8.51 5.28 6.48
C LYS A 345 8.43 5.19 4.95
N ARG A 346 8.18 6.33 4.28
CA ARG A 346 8.16 6.45 2.82
C ARG A 346 9.06 7.59 2.34
N GLU A 347 9.56 7.50 1.10
CA GLU A 347 10.40 8.54 0.47
C GLU A 347 9.66 9.87 0.26
N ASP A 348 8.34 9.80 0.04
CA ASP A 348 7.48 10.94 -0.22
C ASP A 348 7.17 11.79 1.04
N GLU A 349 7.70 11.41 2.21
CA GLU A 349 7.49 12.10 3.48
C GLU A 349 8.52 13.21 3.76
N ALA A 350 8.17 14.05 4.74
CA ALA A 350 9.00 15.18 5.16
C ALA A 350 10.29 14.78 5.88
N ASP A 351 10.43 13.53 6.34
CA ASP A 351 11.64 13.03 7.00
C ASP A 351 12.85 13.06 6.03
N LYS A 352 13.88 13.85 6.38
CA LYS A 352 15.15 13.99 5.64
C LYS A 352 16.37 13.56 6.48
N THR A 353 16.18 12.66 7.45
CA THR A 353 17.27 12.12 8.29
C THR A 353 18.34 11.36 7.51
N GLY A 354 18.07 10.95 6.26
CA GLY A 354 18.98 10.15 5.45
C GLY A 354 19.11 8.69 5.89
N ILE A 355 18.31 8.26 6.88
CA ILE A 355 18.27 6.86 7.32
C ILE A 355 17.54 6.03 6.26
N GLU A 356 18.26 5.07 5.68
CA GLU A 356 17.78 4.12 4.69
C GLU A 356 17.37 2.78 5.33
N SER A 357 16.61 1.98 4.58
CA SER A 357 16.24 0.63 5.00
C SER A 357 17.48 -0.26 5.11
N GLY A 358 17.60 -1.02 6.19
CA GLY A 358 18.81 -1.80 6.53
C GLY A 358 19.80 -1.06 7.45
N TYR A 359 19.49 0.17 7.86
CA TYR A 359 20.30 0.89 8.84
C TYR A 359 20.35 0.16 10.19
N VAL A 360 21.54 0.00 10.77
CA VAL A 360 21.72 -0.69 12.05
C VAL A 360 22.17 0.29 13.13
N ALA A 361 21.44 0.31 14.26
CA ALA A 361 21.82 1.04 15.47
C ALA A 361 21.68 0.12 16.70
N ASP A 362 22.71 0.11 17.56
CA ASP A 362 22.80 -0.75 18.75
C ASP A 362 22.49 -2.25 18.49
N GLY A 363 22.84 -2.75 17.30
CA GLY A 363 22.56 -4.12 16.88
C GLY A 363 21.12 -4.39 16.43
N ILE A 364 20.29 -3.35 16.29
CA ILE A 364 18.92 -3.42 15.77
C ILE A 364 18.90 -2.86 14.35
N GLU A 365 18.42 -3.66 13.41
CA GLU A 365 18.17 -3.25 12.03
C GLU A 365 16.84 -2.48 11.91
N LEU A 366 16.83 -1.35 11.21
CA LEU A 366 15.61 -0.63 10.83
C LEU A 366 15.26 -0.96 9.38
N VAL A 367 14.04 -1.42 9.15
CA VAL A 367 13.57 -1.79 7.81
C VAL A 367 12.30 -1.02 7.46
N PHE A 368 12.24 -0.51 6.23
CA PHE A 368 11.13 0.31 5.71
C PHE A 368 10.50 -0.34 4.49
N PRO A 369 9.60 -1.34 4.66
CA PRO A 369 9.05 -2.05 3.51
C PRO A 369 8.22 -1.17 2.57
N LEU A 370 7.64 -0.07 3.08
CA LEU A 370 6.84 0.87 2.31
C LEU A 370 7.65 2.01 1.70
N MET A 371 8.99 1.98 1.73
CA MET A 371 9.85 3.11 1.37
C MET A 371 9.49 3.72 0.00
N ARG A 372 9.11 2.88 -0.97
CA ARG A 372 8.75 3.27 -2.34
C ARG A 372 7.25 3.44 -2.59
N TRP A 373 6.39 3.30 -1.57
CA TRP A 373 4.96 3.56 -1.70
C TRP A 373 4.69 5.05 -1.66
N THR A 374 3.75 5.50 -2.48
CA THR A 374 3.12 6.81 -2.28
C THR A 374 2.07 6.72 -1.18
N ALA A 375 1.66 7.86 -0.63
CA ALA A 375 0.51 7.91 0.28
C ALA A 375 -0.77 7.30 -0.34
N GLN A 376 -0.97 7.46 -1.66
CA GLN A 376 -2.14 6.92 -2.35
C GLN A 376 -2.07 5.40 -2.50
N ASP A 377 -0.88 4.83 -2.73
CA ASP A 377 -0.69 3.38 -2.77
C ASP A 377 -1.11 2.72 -1.46
N VAL A 378 -0.75 3.34 -0.33
CA VAL A 378 -1.15 2.86 1.01
C VAL A 378 -2.66 2.84 1.16
N VAL A 379 -3.34 3.92 0.76
CA VAL A 379 -4.80 4.03 0.85
C VAL A 379 -5.49 3.01 -0.05
N ASN A 380 -5.03 2.89 -1.29
CA ASN A 380 -5.58 1.95 -2.26
C ASN A 380 -5.45 0.50 -1.78
N TYR A 381 -4.27 0.14 -1.26
CA TYR A 381 -4.03 -1.17 -0.69
C TYR A 381 -4.96 -1.46 0.51
N LEU A 382 -5.05 -0.54 1.48
CA LEU A 382 -5.93 -0.71 2.64
C LEU A 382 -7.40 -0.87 2.23
N HIS A 383 -7.86 -0.07 1.28
CA HIS A 383 -9.22 -0.20 0.74
C HIS A 383 -9.43 -1.58 0.09
N ALA A 384 -8.46 -2.04 -0.70
CA ALA A 384 -8.55 -3.33 -1.38
C ALA A 384 -8.56 -4.53 -0.43
N VAL A 385 -7.82 -4.45 0.70
CA VAL A 385 -7.86 -5.48 1.76
C VAL A 385 -8.98 -5.25 2.79
N GLY A 386 -9.91 -4.32 2.53
CA GLY A 386 -11.08 -4.08 3.37
C GLY A 386 -10.80 -3.44 4.73
N VAL A 387 -9.65 -2.77 4.90
CA VAL A 387 -9.26 -2.09 6.14
C VAL A 387 -9.61 -0.60 6.05
N PRO A 388 -10.57 -0.10 6.87
CA PRO A 388 -10.95 1.30 6.85
C PRO A 388 -9.83 2.19 7.42
N LEU A 389 -9.69 3.39 6.86
CA LEU A 389 -8.80 4.39 7.42
C LEU A 389 -9.32 4.94 8.76
N PRO A 390 -8.43 5.26 9.71
CA PRO A 390 -8.81 5.98 10.92
C PRO A 390 -9.47 7.33 10.61
N LYS A 391 -10.49 7.68 11.39
CA LYS A 391 -11.34 8.86 11.19
C LYS A 391 -10.56 10.18 11.12
N PHE A 392 -9.44 10.30 11.83
CA PHE A 392 -8.63 11.53 11.81
C PHE A 392 -8.09 11.88 10.41
N TYR A 393 -8.01 10.92 9.46
CA TYR A 393 -7.62 11.20 8.08
C TYR A 393 -8.65 12.03 7.30
N GLU A 394 -9.88 12.17 7.79
CA GLU A 394 -10.85 13.13 7.24
C GLU A 394 -10.43 14.60 7.49
N HIS A 395 -9.54 14.83 8.46
CA HIS A 395 -9.15 16.17 8.92
C HIS A 395 -7.64 16.44 8.90
N ALA A 396 -6.81 15.40 8.88
CA ALA A 396 -5.35 15.43 8.96
C ALA A 396 -4.68 14.56 7.89
N GLY A 397 -3.47 14.94 7.47
CA GLY A 397 -2.70 14.18 6.47
C GLY A 397 -1.84 13.04 7.04
N HIS A 398 -1.78 12.89 8.35
CA HIS A 398 -0.94 11.94 9.08
C HIS A 398 -1.66 11.47 10.36
N SER A 399 -1.06 10.49 11.04
CA SER A 399 -1.59 9.94 12.29
C SER A 399 -1.54 10.94 13.44
N LEU A 400 -2.61 11.00 14.23
CA LEU A 400 -2.66 11.79 15.46
C LEU A 400 -2.45 10.89 16.68
N ASP A 401 -1.35 11.08 17.40
CA ASP A 401 -1.02 10.24 18.55
C ASP A 401 -1.67 10.78 19.85
N CYS A 402 -1.42 12.05 20.14
CA CYS A 402 -1.62 12.65 21.47
C CYS A 402 -2.77 13.66 21.47
N MET A 403 -3.81 13.43 22.27
CA MET A 403 -4.97 14.31 22.34
C MET A 403 -4.66 15.69 22.97
N ASP A 404 -3.70 15.78 23.89
CA ASP A 404 -3.28 17.04 24.52
C ASP A 404 -2.16 17.78 23.77
N CYS A 405 -1.71 17.29 22.61
CA CYS A 405 -0.60 17.90 21.90
C CYS A 405 -0.95 19.33 21.45
N THR A 406 0.00 20.25 21.62
CA THR A 406 -0.13 21.66 21.22
C THR A 406 0.83 22.04 20.08
N ALA A 407 1.54 21.07 19.50
CA ALA A 407 2.45 21.24 18.38
C ALA A 407 1.79 20.79 17.05
N TRP A 408 2.55 20.77 15.96
CA TRP A 408 2.10 20.36 14.63
C TRP A 408 0.94 21.28 14.15
N TRP A 409 1.21 22.58 14.13
CA TRP A 409 0.24 23.58 13.71
C TRP A 409 -0.04 23.49 12.22
N GLY A 410 -1.31 23.65 11.85
CA GLY A 410 -1.78 23.54 10.45
C GLY A 410 -1.96 22.09 9.98
N GLU A 411 -1.51 21.13 10.77
CA GLU A 411 -1.40 19.72 10.39
C GLU A 411 -2.67 18.89 10.62
N GLY A 412 -3.71 19.50 11.21
CA GLY A 412 -5.09 18.98 11.22
C GLY A 412 -5.69 18.70 12.59
N LEU A 413 -4.85 18.56 13.63
CA LEU A 413 -5.29 18.29 15.01
C LEU A 413 -6.38 19.26 15.49
N SER A 414 -6.19 20.57 15.30
CA SER A 414 -7.17 21.58 15.69
C SER A 414 -8.52 21.42 15.00
N ARG A 415 -8.54 21.02 13.72
CA ARG A 415 -9.79 20.77 12.98
C ARG A 415 -10.47 19.52 13.51
N TYR A 416 -9.68 18.48 13.74
CA TYR A 416 -10.15 17.21 14.28
C TYR A 416 -10.79 17.38 15.66
N LEU A 417 -10.06 17.98 16.61
CA LEU A 417 -10.57 18.23 17.96
C LEU A 417 -11.84 19.08 17.95
N LYS A 418 -11.90 20.12 17.12
CA LYS A 418 -13.07 20.99 17.05
C LYS A 418 -14.34 20.24 16.62
N HIS A 419 -14.19 19.28 15.71
CA HIS A 419 -15.31 18.51 15.17
C HIS A 419 -15.68 17.32 16.06
N GLU A 420 -14.70 16.51 16.44
CA GLU A 420 -14.90 15.22 17.11
C GLU A 420 -14.80 15.29 18.63
N HIS A 421 -14.00 16.21 19.17
CA HIS A 421 -13.67 16.29 20.59
C HIS A 421 -13.78 17.73 21.14
N PRO A 422 -14.95 18.39 21.05
CA PRO A 422 -15.07 19.85 21.27
C PRO A 422 -14.71 20.30 22.69
N VAL A 423 -14.89 19.45 23.70
CA VAL A 423 -14.45 19.73 25.08
C VAL A 423 -12.93 19.86 25.14
N GLN A 424 -12.23 18.93 24.50
CA GLN A 424 -10.78 18.94 24.43
C GLN A 424 -10.26 20.11 23.58
N PHE A 425 -11.00 20.48 22.53
CA PHE A 425 -10.65 21.63 21.71
C PHE A 425 -10.58 22.94 22.50
N VAL A 426 -11.47 23.16 23.48
CA VAL A 426 -11.42 24.35 24.35
C VAL A 426 -10.09 24.43 25.10
N GLU A 427 -9.64 23.32 25.64
CA GLU A 427 -8.38 23.27 26.38
C GLU A 427 -7.17 23.41 25.45
N TYR A 428 -7.19 22.77 24.28
CA TYR A 428 -6.20 22.98 23.23
C TYR A 428 -6.09 24.46 22.84
N GLN A 429 -7.22 25.13 22.60
CA GLN A 429 -7.27 26.55 22.25
C GLN A 429 -6.69 27.43 23.35
N ARG A 430 -7.00 27.15 24.61
CA ARG A 430 -6.44 27.87 25.76
C ARG A 430 -4.91 27.75 25.82
N ARG A 431 -4.38 26.52 25.71
CA ARG A 431 -2.93 26.25 25.78
C ARG A 431 -2.18 26.88 24.59
N VAL A 432 -2.69 26.69 23.37
CA VAL A 432 -2.11 27.32 22.18
C VAL A 432 -2.19 28.85 22.27
N GLY A 433 -3.26 29.42 22.83
CA GLY A 433 -3.37 30.85 23.11
C GLY A 433 -2.24 31.36 24.00
N LEU A 434 -1.94 30.66 25.10
CA LEU A 434 -0.82 30.99 25.99
C LEU A 434 0.52 30.94 25.26
N ILE A 435 0.77 29.87 24.49
CA ILE A 435 2.00 29.73 23.71
C ILE A 435 2.12 30.87 22.69
N LYS A 436 1.06 31.21 21.96
CA LYS A 436 1.06 32.31 20.99
C LYS A 436 1.39 33.65 21.64
N SER A 437 0.85 33.94 22.83
CA SER A 437 1.19 35.14 23.58
C SER A 437 2.67 35.18 23.97
N ALA A 438 3.22 34.08 24.48
CA ALA A 438 4.64 33.99 24.84
C ALA A 438 5.57 34.15 23.63
N VAL A 439 5.22 33.54 22.49
CA VAL A 439 5.96 33.70 21.23
C VAL A 439 5.91 35.15 20.74
N ALA A 440 4.74 35.80 20.78
CA ALA A 440 4.59 37.20 20.39
C ALA A 440 5.41 38.14 21.28
N GLU A 441 5.47 37.89 22.59
CA GLU A 441 6.30 38.66 23.52
C GLU A 441 7.80 38.49 23.23
N GLN A 442 8.25 37.29 22.85
CA GLN A 442 9.63 37.10 22.46
C GLN A 442 9.96 37.80 21.14
N LEU A 443 9.07 37.70 20.16
CA LEU A 443 9.26 38.33 18.85
C LEU A 443 9.26 39.86 18.92
N SER A 444 8.52 40.47 19.86
CA SER A 444 8.53 41.93 20.04
C SER A 444 9.88 42.49 20.52
N LYS A 445 10.78 41.63 21.01
CA LYS A 445 12.14 41.97 21.42
C LYS A 445 13.16 41.82 20.27
N CYS A 446 12.73 41.36 19.10
CA CYS A 446 13.58 41.21 17.92
C CYS A 446 13.68 42.56 17.19
N GLU A 447 14.86 43.20 17.22
CA GLU A 447 15.16 44.39 16.42
C GLU A 447 15.68 43.94 15.04
N VAL A 448 15.05 44.44 13.96
CA VAL A 448 15.41 44.15 12.56
C VAL A 448 15.83 45.42 11.84
#